data_AF-A0A966EZB7-F1
#
_entry.id   AF-A0A966EZB7-F1
#
_cell.length_a   1.000
_cell.length_b   1.000
_cell.length_c   1.000
_cell.angle_alpha   90.00
_cell.angle_beta   90.00
_cell.angle_gamma   90.00
#
_symmetry.space_group_name_H-M   'P 1'
#
loop_
_entity.id
_entity.type
_entity.pdbx_description
1 polymer ?
#
loop_
_entity_poly.entity_id
_entity_poly.type
_entity_poly.pdbx_seq_one_letter_code
_entity_poly.pdbx_strand_id
1 'polypeptide(L)'
;MQIEQEPFVDLQIGIDRLNPSDPRRWLPRTGFGPNTRRWLEQALVGLDEAQADTVLFGRPLSWQREIPHGALESRVAFRGLTLDYAPNWPLARETRGEVVFLGESLQARIERSDVAGQVLRAPRIQIRKLRQAELELELESLGGDASSLVDLTRSFPLEAARTA
;
A
#
# COMPACT_ATOMS: atom_id res chain seq x y z
N MET A 1 -41.31 -15.33 -7.34
CA MET A 1 -40.48 -14.35 -6.61
C MET A 1 -39.16 -15.04 -6.30
N GLN A 2 -38.13 -14.81 -7.11
CA GLN A 2 -36.80 -15.38 -6.88
C GLN A 2 -36.12 -14.49 -5.85
N ILE A 3 -35.87 -15.03 -4.66
CA ILE A 3 -34.99 -14.38 -3.69
C ILE A 3 -33.58 -14.62 -4.25
N GLU A 4 -33.00 -13.62 -4.90
CA GLU A 4 -31.56 -13.64 -5.15
C GLU A 4 -30.87 -13.62 -3.78
N GLN A 5 -30.55 -14.82 -3.30
CA GLN A 5 -29.73 -14.99 -2.11
C GLN A 5 -28.34 -14.47 -2.48
N GLU A 6 -28.04 -13.25 -2.05
CA GLU A 6 -26.71 -12.70 -2.20
C GLU A 6 -25.71 -13.63 -1.48
N PRO A 7 -24.62 -14.06 -2.13
CA PRO A 7 -23.67 -14.98 -1.52
C PRO A 7 -23.04 -14.35 -0.27
N PHE A 8 -23.09 -15.11 0.82
CA PHE A 8 -22.32 -14.81 2.02
C PHE A 8 -20.97 -15.50 1.92
N VAL A 9 -19.92 -14.77 2.26
CA VAL A 9 -18.54 -15.24 2.28
C VAL A 9 -18.03 -15.18 3.70
N ASP A 10 -17.48 -16.30 4.16
CA ASP A 10 -16.65 -16.41 5.35
C ASP A 10 -15.39 -17.13 4.91
N LEU A 11 -14.32 -16.37 4.72
CA LEU A 11 -13.10 -16.85 4.08
C LEU A 11 -11.88 -16.32 4.82
N GLN A 12 -11.01 -17.23 5.20
CA GLN A 12 -9.68 -16.94 5.70
C GLN A 12 -8.64 -17.48 4.72
N ILE A 13 -7.67 -16.65 4.37
CA ILE A 13 -6.58 -16.99 3.45
C ILE A 13 -5.27 -16.68 4.17
N GLY A 14 -4.44 -17.70 4.35
CA GLY A 14 -3.05 -17.56 4.79
C GLY A 14 -2.09 -17.82 3.64
N ILE A 15 -1.11 -16.94 3.48
CA ILE A 15 -0.02 -17.07 2.52
C ILE A 15 1.29 -16.98 3.31
N ASP A 16 1.88 -18.14 3.58
CA ASP A 16 3.12 -18.24 4.36
C ASP A 16 4.34 -17.70 3.62
N ARG A 17 4.31 -17.78 2.28
CA ARG A 17 5.39 -17.29 1.43
C ARG A 17 4.92 -17.01 0.01
N LEU A 18 5.13 -15.78 -0.39
CA LEU A 18 5.01 -15.30 -1.76
C LEU A 18 6.44 -15.01 -2.24
N ASN A 19 6.91 -15.75 -3.23
CA ASN A 19 8.25 -15.59 -3.82
C ASN A 19 8.27 -14.39 -4.80
N PRO A 20 9.44 -14.05 -5.40
CA PRO A 20 9.53 -12.92 -6.30
C PRO A 20 8.45 -13.00 -7.37
N SER A 21 7.56 -12.02 -7.34
CA SER A 21 6.39 -12.02 -8.20
C SER A 21 6.03 -10.59 -8.54
N ASP A 22 5.18 -10.46 -9.55
CA ASP A 22 4.58 -9.19 -9.86
C ASP A 22 3.56 -8.82 -8.76
N PRO A 23 3.87 -7.86 -7.86
CA PRO A 23 2.98 -7.48 -6.75
C PRO A 23 1.60 -7.00 -7.24
N ARG A 24 1.50 -6.53 -8.49
CA ARG A 24 0.25 -6.00 -9.07
C ARG A 24 -0.83 -7.08 -9.18
N ARG A 25 -0.45 -8.36 -9.28
CA ARG A 25 -1.38 -9.50 -9.34
C ARG A 25 -2.17 -9.71 -8.05
N TRP A 26 -1.66 -9.18 -6.95
CA TRP A 26 -2.23 -9.35 -5.61
C TRP A 26 -3.02 -8.14 -5.14
N LEU A 27 -3.10 -7.10 -5.96
CA LEU A 27 -3.95 -5.94 -5.67
C LEU A 27 -5.44 -6.36 -5.70
N PRO A 28 -6.23 -5.95 -4.69
CA PRO A 28 -7.68 -6.07 -4.76
C PRO A 28 -8.23 -5.58 -6.11
N ARG A 29 -9.14 -6.36 -6.73
CA ARG A 29 -9.76 -6.00 -8.02
C ARG A 29 -10.78 -4.86 -7.93
N THR A 30 -11.30 -4.62 -6.73
CA THR A 30 -12.32 -3.60 -6.43
C THR A 30 -11.92 -2.82 -5.17
N GLY A 31 -12.51 -1.65 -4.94
CA GLY A 31 -12.28 -0.85 -3.72
C GLY A 31 -11.32 0.33 -3.90
N PHE A 32 -10.41 0.29 -4.88
CA PHE A 32 -9.59 1.44 -5.27
C PHE A 32 -10.32 2.33 -6.28
N GLY A 33 -10.18 3.65 -6.14
CA GLY A 33 -10.52 4.58 -7.21
C GLY A 33 -9.64 4.35 -8.46
N PRO A 34 -10.10 4.77 -9.66
CA PRO A 34 -9.39 4.50 -10.92
C PRO A 34 -7.98 5.11 -10.94
N ASN A 35 -7.78 6.29 -10.34
CA ASN A 35 -6.47 6.93 -10.26
C ASN A 35 -5.54 6.20 -9.28
N THR A 36 -6.04 5.81 -8.11
CA THR A 36 -5.28 5.03 -7.12
C THR A 36 -4.85 3.68 -7.68
N ARG A 37 -5.73 3.00 -8.42
CA ARG A 37 -5.39 1.75 -9.11
C ARG A 37 -4.26 1.96 -10.10
N ARG A 38 -4.40 2.93 -11.00
CA ARG A 38 -3.39 3.22 -12.02
C ARG A 38 -2.04 3.56 -11.39
N TRP A 39 -2.06 4.37 -10.33
CA TRP A 39 -0.88 4.71 -9.56
C TRP A 39 -0.22 3.47 -8.95
N LEU A 40 -0.96 2.58 -8.27
CA LEU A 40 -0.41 1.34 -7.70
C LEU A 40 0.16 0.41 -8.77
N GLU A 41 -0.52 0.27 -9.91
CA GLU A 41 -0.07 -0.57 -11.04
C GLU A 41 1.21 -0.06 -11.69
N GLN A 42 1.47 1.25 -11.62
CA GLN A 42 2.70 1.87 -12.11
C GLN A 42 3.80 1.86 -11.04
N ALA A 43 3.42 2.17 -9.79
CA ALA A 43 4.36 2.35 -8.69
C ALA A 43 4.97 1.04 -8.18
N LEU A 44 4.23 -0.06 -8.24
CA LEU A 44 4.72 -1.35 -7.78
C LEU A 44 5.57 -2.01 -8.86
N VAL A 45 6.90 -1.87 -8.74
CA VAL A 45 7.87 -2.35 -9.73
C VAL A 45 8.26 -3.81 -9.49
N GLY A 46 8.47 -4.18 -8.23
CA GLY A 46 8.95 -5.51 -7.87
C GLY A 46 8.88 -5.79 -6.38
N LEU A 47 8.89 -7.07 -6.02
CA LEU A 47 8.76 -7.58 -4.67
C LEU A 47 9.56 -8.88 -4.57
N ASP A 48 10.41 -9.02 -3.55
CA ASP A 48 11.16 -10.26 -3.32
C ASP A 48 10.33 -11.29 -2.58
N GLU A 49 9.74 -10.87 -1.46
CA GLU A 49 8.92 -11.76 -0.65
C GLU A 49 7.81 -11.05 0.11
N ALA A 50 6.71 -11.75 0.31
CA ALA A 50 5.66 -11.33 1.22
C ALA A 50 4.98 -12.51 1.92
N GLN A 51 4.35 -12.20 3.04
CA GLN A 51 3.45 -13.08 3.78
C GLN A 51 2.16 -12.32 3.99
N ALA A 52 1.02 -13.01 3.91
CA ALA A 52 -0.27 -12.36 4.03
C ALA A 52 -1.30 -13.21 4.77
N ASP A 53 -2.05 -12.57 5.65
CA ASP A 53 -3.24 -13.12 6.28
C ASP A 53 -4.43 -12.24 5.91
N THR A 54 -5.45 -12.83 5.32
CA THR A 54 -6.65 -12.11 4.88
C THR A 54 -7.91 -12.77 5.38
N VAL A 55 -8.80 -11.97 5.95
CA VAL A 55 -10.16 -12.35 6.35
C VAL A 55 -11.15 -11.56 5.51
N LEU A 56 -12.11 -12.28 4.95
CA LEU A 56 -13.22 -11.75 4.18
C LEU A 56 -14.52 -12.29 4.78
N PHE A 57 -15.35 -11.39 5.32
CA PHE A 57 -16.56 -11.76 6.05
C PHE A 57 -17.74 -10.87 5.65
N GLY A 58 -18.80 -11.45 5.10
CA GLY A 58 -20.02 -10.73 4.76
C GLY A 58 -20.50 -11.00 3.34
N ARG A 59 -21.05 -9.98 2.67
CA ARG A 59 -21.68 -10.09 1.35
C ARG A 59 -20.98 -9.17 0.34
N PRO A 60 -19.89 -9.61 -0.32
CA PRO A 60 -19.05 -8.74 -1.14
C PRO A 60 -19.76 -8.01 -2.29
N LEU A 61 -20.84 -8.58 -2.82
CA LEU A 61 -21.60 -7.98 -3.94
C LEU A 61 -22.32 -6.69 -3.50
N SER A 62 -22.58 -6.50 -2.21
CA SER A 62 -23.18 -5.30 -1.61
C SER A 62 -22.17 -4.18 -1.34
N TRP A 63 -20.86 -4.46 -1.37
CA TRP A 63 -19.80 -3.49 -0.98
C TRP A 63 -19.43 -2.48 -2.07
N GLN A 64 -20.38 -2.18 -2.96
CA GLN A 64 -20.19 -1.30 -4.10
C GLN A 64 -19.84 0.13 -3.67
N ARG A 65 -20.53 0.62 -2.63
CA ARG A 65 -20.36 1.98 -2.09
C ARG A 65 -19.41 2.04 -0.90
N GLU A 66 -19.53 1.07 0.00
CA GLU A 66 -18.75 1.00 1.24
C GLU A 66 -18.41 -0.45 1.56
N ILE A 67 -17.17 -0.71 1.99
CA ILE A 67 -16.80 -1.98 2.62
C ILE A 67 -17.07 -1.84 4.13
N PRO A 68 -17.99 -2.62 4.72
CA PRO A 68 -18.28 -2.53 6.14
C PRO A 68 -17.04 -2.77 7.00
N HIS A 69 -16.98 -2.11 8.16
CA HIS A 69 -15.94 -2.39 9.15
C HIS A 69 -15.94 -3.89 9.51
N GLY A 70 -14.74 -4.49 9.55
CA GLY A 70 -14.55 -5.91 9.84
C GLY A 70 -14.87 -6.86 8.68
N ALA A 71 -15.36 -6.36 7.55
CA ALA A 71 -15.70 -7.20 6.41
C ALA A 71 -14.48 -7.60 5.56
N LEU A 72 -13.43 -6.80 5.61
CA LEU A 72 -12.13 -7.06 5.00
C LEU A 72 -11.04 -6.65 5.96
N GLU A 73 -10.21 -7.60 6.34
CA GLU A 73 -8.94 -7.37 7.02
C GLU A 73 -7.85 -8.11 6.25
N SER A 74 -6.81 -7.41 5.83
CA SER A 74 -5.66 -8.04 5.16
C SER A 74 -4.38 -7.46 5.74
N ARG A 75 -3.55 -8.32 6.33
CA ARG A 75 -2.24 -7.98 6.89
C ARG A 75 -1.18 -8.57 5.99
N VAL A 76 -0.26 -7.75 5.52
CA VAL A 76 0.82 -8.18 4.62
C VAL A 76 2.14 -7.68 5.18
N ALA A 77 3.04 -8.62 5.48
CA ALA A 77 4.44 -8.33 5.76
C ALA A 77 5.25 -8.55 4.48
N PHE A 78 6.17 -7.65 4.15
CA PHE A 78 6.92 -7.70 2.90
C PHE A 78 8.38 -7.30 3.05
N ARG A 79 9.21 -7.78 2.13
CA ARG A 79 10.63 -7.42 1.99
C ARG A 79 11.00 -7.30 0.51
N GLY A 80 11.99 -6.43 0.25
CA GLY A 80 12.53 -6.23 -1.09
C GLY A 80 11.55 -5.55 -2.04
N LEU A 81 10.61 -4.76 -1.50
CA LEU A 81 9.67 -4.01 -2.33
C LEU A 81 10.42 -2.83 -2.98
N THR A 82 10.23 -2.69 -4.30
CA THR A 82 10.68 -1.54 -5.09
C THR A 82 9.48 -0.71 -5.54
N LEU A 83 9.51 0.59 -5.23
CA LEU A 83 8.45 1.55 -5.56
C LEU A 83 8.97 2.69 -6.47
N ASP A 84 8.24 2.93 -7.56
CA ASP A 84 8.36 4.10 -8.45
C ASP A 84 7.11 4.99 -8.30
N TYR A 85 7.03 5.68 -7.17
CA TYR A 85 5.77 6.21 -6.65
C TYR A 85 5.41 7.59 -7.19
N ALA A 86 6.29 8.26 -7.92
CA ALA A 86 5.97 9.49 -8.63
C ALA A 86 7.00 9.81 -9.73
N PRO A 87 6.58 10.44 -10.85
CA PRO A 87 7.49 10.79 -11.93
C PRO A 87 8.66 11.66 -11.44
N ASN A 88 9.88 11.24 -11.77
CA ASN A 88 11.14 11.90 -11.39
C ASN A 88 11.43 11.91 -9.89
N TRP A 89 10.65 11.20 -9.06
CA TRP A 89 11.04 10.97 -7.68
C TRP A 89 12.05 9.81 -7.63
N PRO A 90 12.97 9.80 -6.65
CA PRO A 90 13.85 8.66 -6.44
C PRO A 90 13.06 7.40 -6.11
N LEU A 91 13.42 6.28 -6.74
CA LEU A 91 12.86 4.97 -6.38
C LEU A 91 13.13 4.66 -4.91
N ALA A 92 12.13 4.09 -4.25
CA ALA A 92 12.33 3.41 -2.98
C ALA A 92 12.70 1.95 -3.28
N ARG A 93 13.82 1.49 -2.75
CA ARG A 93 14.35 0.13 -2.95
C ARG A 93 14.56 -0.57 -1.63
N GLU A 94 14.67 -1.89 -1.69
CA GLU A 94 14.93 -2.74 -0.52
C GLU A 94 13.93 -2.46 0.63
N THR A 95 12.71 -2.09 0.26
CA THR A 95 11.70 -1.64 1.23
C THR A 95 11.20 -2.85 2.01
N ARG A 96 11.23 -2.74 3.34
CA ARG A 96 10.69 -3.72 4.29
C ARG A 96 9.67 -3.06 5.19
N GLY A 97 8.55 -3.74 5.38
CA GLY A 97 7.53 -3.27 6.29
C GLY A 97 6.30 -4.15 6.34
N GLU A 98 5.25 -3.57 6.86
CA GLU A 98 3.92 -4.16 6.94
C GLU A 98 2.88 -3.18 6.41
N VAL A 99 1.83 -3.73 5.80
CA VAL A 99 0.63 -3.00 5.41
C VAL A 99 -0.59 -3.76 5.91
N VAL A 100 -1.57 -3.01 6.41
CA VAL A 100 -2.85 -3.52 6.90
C VAL A 100 -3.97 -2.80 6.17
N PHE A 101 -4.81 -3.56 5.49
CA PHE A 101 -6.07 -3.10 4.93
C PHE A 101 -7.18 -3.40 5.94
N LEU A 102 -7.95 -2.39 6.33
CA LEU A 102 -9.13 -2.52 7.18
C LEU A 102 -10.32 -1.85 6.49
N GLY A 103 -11.16 -2.66 5.85
CA GLY A 103 -12.25 -2.18 5.00
C GLY A 103 -11.72 -1.26 3.90
N GLU A 104 -12.00 0.04 4.02
CA GLU A 104 -11.56 1.07 3.07
C GLU A 104 -10.32 1.84 3.49
N SER A 105 -9.68 1.45 4.59
CA SER A 105 -8.48 2.11 5.08
C SER A 105 -7.25 1.26 4.84
N LEU A 106 -6.12 1.95 4.68
CA LEU A 106 -4.78 1.36 4.62
C LEU A 106 -3.93 2.00 5.70
N GLN A 107 -3.23 1.17 6.46
CA GLN A 107 -2.18 1.60 7.37
C GLN A 107 -0.92 0.82 7.03
N ALA A 108 0.22 1.48 7.01
CA ALA A 108 1.50 0.84 6.76
C ALA A 108 2.58 1.40 7.67
N ARG A 109 3.57 0.55 7.95
CA ARG A 109 4.78 0.89 8.69
C ARG A 109 5.97 0.35 7.90
N ILE A 110 6.90 1.23 7.57
CA ILE A 110 8.13 0.90 6.87
C ILE A 110 9.26 0.90 7.88
N GLU A 111 9.90 -0.25 8.04
CA GLU A 111 11.04 -0.43 8.94
C GLU A 111 12.32 0.12 8.34
N ARG A 112 12.47 -0.08 7.03
CA ARG A 112 13.64 0.32 6.27
C ARG A 112 13.28 0.48 4.80
N SER A 113 13.80 1.52 4.19
CA SER A 113 13.79 1.76 2.75
C SER A 113 15.06 2.49 2.35
N ASP A 114 15.64 2.14 1.20
CA ASP A 114 16.66 2.98 0.55
C ASP A 114 15.95 3.93 -0.42
N VAL A 115 16.15 5.23 -0.25
CA VAL A 115 15.66 6.26 -1.16
C VAL A 115 16.82 7.20 -1.47
N ALA A 116 17.29 7.20 -2.72
CA ALA A 116 18.45 7.99 -3.16
C ALA A 116 19.73 7.76 -2.29
N GLY A 117 19.96 6.54 -1.82
CA GLY A 117 21.09 6.20 -0.96
C GLY A 117 20.90 6.57 0.52
N GLN A 118 19.75 7.15 0.86
CA GLN A 118 19.37 7.44 2.24
C GLN A 118 18.52 6.30 2.79
N VAL A 119 18.87 5.83 3.98
CA VAL A 119 18.09 4.81 4.68
C VAL A 119 17.01 5.51 5.49
N LEU A 120 15.76 5.27 5.13
CA LEU A 120 14.60 5.86 5.78
C LEU A 120 13.77 4.79 6.49
N ARG A 121 13.02 5.21 7.50
CA ARG A 121 11.86 4.49 8.04
C ARG A 121 10.62 5.35 7.94
N ALA A 122 9.45 4.72 7.92
CA ALA A 122 8.17 5.40 7.99
C ALA A 122 7.34 4.76 9.12
N PRO A 123 7.35 5.32 10.35
CA PRO A 123 6.59 4.73 11.45
C PRO A 123 5.08 4.73 11.19
N ARG A 124 4.60 5.67 10.36
CA ARG A 124 3.20 5.84 10.02
C ARG A 124 3.04 6.20 8.56
N ILE A 125 2.29 5.38 7.85
CA ILE A 125 1.70 5.67 6.54
C ILE A 125 0.22 5.33 6.62
N GLN A 126 -0.65 6.20 6.12
CA GLN A 126 -2.09 6.01 6.20
C GLN A 126 -2.81 6.53 4.96
N ILE A 127 -3.79 5.76 4.51
CA ILE A 127 -4.87 6.23 3.65
C ILE A 127 -6.17 5.95 4.40
N ARG A 128 -6.92 7.00 4.74
CA ARG A 128 -8.19 6.85 5.49
C ARG A 128 -9.28 6.20 4.65
N LYS A 129 -9.33 6.53 3.36
CA LYS A 129 -10.36 6.05 2.44
C LYS A 129 -9.79 5.78 1.04
N LEU A 130 -9.64 4.51 0.67
CA LEU A 130 -9.02 4.06 -0.57
C LEU A 130 -9.72 4.54 -1.86
N ARG A 131 -11.00 4.90 -1.77
CA ARG A 131 -11.77 5.47 -2.90
C ARG A 131 -11.42 6.95 -3.15
N GLN A 132 -10.96 7.66 -2.13
CA GLN A 132 -10.54 9.06 -2.13
C GLN A 132 -9.16 9.13 -1.48
N ALA A 133 -8.19 8.50 -2.13
CA ALA A 133 -6.91 8.22 -1.51
C ALA A 133 -6.12 9.51 -1.25
N GLU A 134 -6.12 9.95 0.01
CA GLU A 134 -5.19 10.93 0.56
C GLU A 134 -4.13 10.18 1.37
N LEU A 135 -2.86 10.41 1.02
CA LEU A 135 -1.71 9.74 1.65
C LEU A 135 -1.15 10.64 2.76
N GLU A 136 -1.22 10.16 3.99
CA GLU A 136 -0.53 10.74 5.14
C GLU A 136 0.71 9.88 5.43
N LEU A 137 1.89 10.47 5.54
CA LEU A 137 3.11 9.74 5.88
C LEU A 137 4.03 10.54 6.80
N GLU A 138 4.68 9.84 7.70
CA GLU A 138 5.77 10.33 8.54
C GLU A 138 7.05 9.60 8.12
N LEU A 139 8.13 10.34 7.85
CA LEU A 139 9.42 9.79 7.43
C LEU A 139 10.51 10.19 8.41
N GLU A 140 11.40 9.26 8.70
CA GLU A 140 12.57 9.48 9.54
C GLU A 140 13.81 8.90 8.86
N SER A 141 14.94 9.60 8.95
CA SER A 141 16.23 9.07 8.49
C SER A 141 16.88 8.20 9.56
N LEU A 142 17.41 7.04 9.15
CA LEU A 142 18.19 6.14 9.98
C LEU A 142 19.67 6.44 9.80
N GLY A 143 20.22 7.30 10.66
CA GLY A 143 21.67 7.58 10.72
C GLY A 143 22.16 8.67 9.77
N GLY A 144 21.28 9.40 9.09
CA GLY A 144 21.62 10.60 8.34
C GLY A 144 21.70 11.86 9.21
N ASP A 145 22.55 12.80 8.81
CA ASP A 145 22.54 14.15 9.38
C ASP A 145 21.37 14.97 8.82
N ALA A 146 21.10 16.14 9.42
CA ALA A 146 20.03 17.01 8.94
C ALA A 146 20.25 17.47 7.48
N SER A 147 21.50 17.50 7.00
CA SER A 147 21.83 17.90 5.63
C SER A 147 21.35 16.87 4.61
N SER A 148 21.45 15.59 4.93
CA SER A 148 20.95 14.47 4.11
C SER A 148 19.43 14.52 3.91
N LEU A 149 18.67 14.96 4.93
CA LEU A 149 17.22 15.17 4.81
C LEU A 149 16.89 16.38 3.92
N VAL A 150 17.66 17.47 4.02
CA VAL A 150 17.52 18.63 3.14
C VAL A 150 17.78 18.22 1.69
N ASP A 151 18.84 17.46 1.42
CA ASP A 151 19.15 17.01 0.05
C ASP A 151 18.10 16.04 -0.50
N LEU A 152 17.56 15.16 0.35
CA LEU A 152 16.42 14.32 -0.02
C LEU A 152 15.20 15.17 -0.41
N THR A 153 14.82 16.18 0.38
CA THR A 153 13.67 17.05 0.05
C THR A 153 13.88 17.82 -1.25
N ARG A 154 15.13 18.19 -1.59
CA ARG A 154 15.49 18.83 -2.87
C ARG A 154 15.40 17.87 -4.06
N SER A 155 15.60 16.58 -3.83
CA SER A 155 15.45 15.56 -4.87
C SER A 155 13.99 15.28 -5.23
N PHE A 156 13.04 15.70 -4.39
CA PHE A 156 11.63 15.60 -4.67
C PHE A 156 11.13 16.82 -5.46
N PRO A 157 10.48 16.64 -6.62
CA PRO A 157 9.85 17.73 -7.36
C PRO A 157 8.54 18.17 -6.67
N LEU A 158 8.67 18.77 -5.48
CA LEU A 158 7.54 19.14 -4.60
C LEU A 158 6.61 20.20 -5.23
N GLU A 159 7.10 21.04 -6.13
CA GLU A 159 6.26 22.00 -6.85
C GLU A 159 5.34 21.34 -7.87
N ALA A 160 5.80 20.29 -8.55
CA ALA A 160 4.99 19.54 -9.51
C ALA A 160 3.93 18.67 -8.81
N ALA A 161 4.18 18.26 -7.56
CA ALA A 161 3.26 17.45 -6.78
C ALA A 161 2.01 18.22 -6.27
N ARG A 162 2.03 19.56 -6.29
CA ARG A 162 0.89 20.39 -5.83
C ARG A 162 -0.20 20.55 -6.90
N THR A 163 0.10 20.26 -8.16
CA THR A 163 -0.76 20.49 -9.33
C THR A 163 -1.24 19.22 -10.03
N ALA A 164 -0.84 18.03 -9.54
CA ALA A 164 -1.24 16.72 -10.06
C ALA A 164 -2.46 16.16 -9.29
#